data_AF-A0A453DST1-F1
#
_entry.id   AF-A0A453DST1-F1
#
_cell.length_a   1.000
_cell.length_b   1.000
_cell.length_c   1.000
_cell.angle_alpha   90.00
_cell.angle_beta   90.00
_cell.angle_gamma   90.00
#
_symmetry.space_group_name_H-M   'P 1'
#
loop_
_entity.id
_entity.type
_entity.pdbx_description
1 polymer ?
#
loop_
_entity_poly.entity_id
_entity_poly.type
_entity_poly.pdbx_seq_one_letter_code
_entity_poly.pdbx_strand_id
1 'polypeptide(L)'
;GSSASPPEQGLVLDSGIEEELRLRHLQVADAARASLGLPVVEYAVTDAPLEIKTWFDPKCGKSTGSVGNSDSLLRAVDALVNQAGVNAVAVVARFPDDDPEDSDCYREGKGVDLLAGVEAIISHLIVKEFKIPAAHAPAVLPLPLSPSVS
;
A
#
# COMPACT_ATOMS: atom_id res chain seq x y z
N GLY A 1 -25.76 18.97 15.53
CA GLY A 1 -24.95 18.99 14.29
C GLY A 1 -24.51 17.58 14.02
N SER A 2 -24.70 17.11 12.78
CA SER A 2 -24.57 15.72 12.35
C SER A 2 -23.34 15.01 12.95
N SER A 3 -23.52 13.91 13.68
CA SER A 3 -22.41 12.99 13.91
C SER A 3 -22.08 12.37 12.56
N ALA A 4 -20.96 12.74 11.95
CA ALA A 4 -20.46 12.03 10.79
C ALA A 4 -20.28 10.56 11.19
N SER A 5 -20.94 9.65 10.48
CA SER A 5 -20.64 8.23 10.61
C SER A 5 -19.15 8.02 10.33
N PRO A 6 -18.49 7.08 11.02
CA PRO A 6 -17.08 6.79 10.76
C PRO A 6 -16.89 6.44 9.27
N PRO A 7 -15.77 6.84 8.66
CA PRO A 7 -15.53 6.61 7.24
C PRO A 7 -15.51 5.12 6.94
N GLU A 8 -16.28 4.64 5.97
CA GLU A 8 -16.26 3.26 5.50
C GLU A 8 -15.01 3.06 4.64
N GLN A 9 -14.17 2.12 5.06
CA GLN A 9 -12.84 1.91 4.49
C GLN A 9 -12.88 0.73 3.51
N GLY A 10 -12.43 0.96 2.29
CA GLY A 10 -12.15 -0.08 1.32
C GLY A 10 -10.68 -0.50 1.36
N LEU A 11 -10.40 -1.77 1.10
CA LEU A 11 -9.03 -2.29 0.98
C LEU A 11 -8.74 -2.69 -0.47
N VAL A 12 -7.69 -2.14 -1.07
CA VAL A 12 -7.18 -2.60 -2.36
C VAL A 12 -5.96 -3.48 -2.13
N LEU A 13 -5.94 -4.66 -2.73
CA LEU A 13 -4.82 -5.59 -2.74
C LEU A 13 -4.28 -5.71 -4.16
N ASP A 14 -3.00 -5.44 -4.34
CA ASP A 14 -2.33 -5.68 -5.62
C ASP A 14 -2.30 -7.18 -5.95
N SER A 15 -2.71 -7.56 -7.17
CA SER A 15 -2.64 -8.94 -7.66
C SER A 15 -1.22 -9.44 -7.85
N GLY A 16 -0.21 -8.56 -7.86
CA GLY A 16 1.20 -8.91 -7.80
C GLY A 16 1.65 -9.48 -6.46
N ILE A 17 0.85 -9.35 -5.40
CA ILE A 17 1.18 -9.91 -4.07
C ILE A 17 1.03 -11.43 -4.09
N GLU A 18 2.02 -12.13 -3.57
CA GLU A 18 2.02 -13.58 -3.40
C GLU A 18 0.81 -14.02 -2.57
N GLU A 19 0.20 -15.15 -2.92
CA GLU A 19 -1.07 -15.59 -2.33
C GLU A 19 -1.03 -15.71 -0.80
N GLU A 20 0.04 -16.27 -0.25
CA GLU A 20 0.21 -16.37 1.21
C GLU A 20 0.36 -15.00 1.87
N LEU A 21 1.09 -14.07 1.24
CA LEU A 21 1.30 -12.73 1.78
C LEU A 21 -0.02 -11.93 1.75
N ARG A 22 -0.78 -12.06 0.66
CA ARG A 22 -2.12 -11.49 0.53
C ARG A 22 -3.06 -12.02 1.61
N LEU A 23 -3.02 -13.33 1.89
CA LEU A 23 -3.82 -13.93 2.95
C LEU A 23 -3.49 -13.34 4.33
N ARG A 24 -2.20 -13.10 4.62
CA ARG A 24 -1.78 -12.45 5.87
C ARG A 24 -2.35 -11.03 5.98
N HIS A 25 -2.32 -10.24 4.91
CA HIS A 25 -2.92 -8.90 4.92
C HIS A 25 -4.43 -8.93 5.15
N LEU A 26 -5.15 -9.87 4.53
CA LEU A 26 -6.59 -10.07 4.78
C LEU A 26 -6.86 -10.43 6.25
N GLN A 27 -6.07 -11.34 6.82
CA GLN A 27 -6.18 -11.71 8.24
C GLN A 27 -5.91 -10.53 9.17
N VAL A 28 -4.95 -9.64 8.83
CA VAL A 28 -4.71 -8.41 9.60
C VAL A 28 -5.90 -7.46 9.50
N ALA A 29 -6.48 -7.27 8.31
CA ALA A 29 -7.65 -6.43 8.12
C ALA A 29 -8.85 -6.95 8.94
N ASP A 30 -9.10 -8.26 8.91
CA ASP A 30 -10.13 -8.91 9.71
C ASP A 30 -9.90 -8.75 11.21
N ALA A 31 -8.66 -8.93 11.67
CA ALA A 31 -8.29 -8.74 13.06
C ALA A 31 -8.48 -7.28 13.49
N ALA A 32 -8.09 -6.31 12.65
CA ALA A 32 -8.25 -4.89 12.94
C ALA A 32 -9.73 -4.49 13.00
N ARG A 33 -10.56 -5.03 12.09
CA ARG A 33 -12.02 -4.87 12.14
C ARG A 33 -12.61 -5.42 13.45
N ALA A 34 -12.24 -6.64 13.82
CA ALA A 34 -12.80 -7.31 15.00
C ALA A 34 -12.33 -6.72 16.33
N SER A 35 -11.06 -6.29 16.42
CA SER A 35 -10.46 -5.84 17.68
C SER A 35 -10.50 -4.33 17.88
N LEU A 36 -10.35 -3.54 16.81
CA LEU A 36 -10.31 -2.07 16.87
C LEU A 36 -11.63 -1.43 16.42
N GLY A 37 -12.56 -2.22 15.88
CA GLY A 37 -13.82 -1.72 15.34
C GLY A 37 -13.64 -0.88 14.07
N LEU A 38 -12.53 -1.06 13.33
CA LEU A 38 -12.32 -0.34 12.08
C LEU A 38 -13.37 -0.77 11.05
N PRO A 39 -14.09 0.17 10.41
CA PRO A 39 -15.14 -0.12 9.44
C PRO A 39 -14.56 -0.50 8.07
N VAL A 40 -13.75 -1.55 8.02
CA VAL A 40 -13.29 -2.13 6.75
C VAL A 40 -14.43 -2.97 6.19
N VAL A 41 -15.08 -2.47 5.14
CA VAL A 41 -16.37 -3.02 4.66
C VAL A 41 -16.22 -3.95 3.47
N GLU A 42 -15.21 -3.75 2.61
CA GLU A 42 -15.00 -4.55 1.40
C GLU A 42 -13.53 -4.47 0.95
N TYR A 43 -13.08 -5.46 0.20
CA TYR A 43 -11.80 -5.40 -0.50
C TYR A 43 -11.92 -5.67 -2.01
N ALA A 44 -11.01 -5.09 -2.78
CA ALA A 44 -10.86 -5.35 -4.21
C ALA A 44 -9.42 -5.79 -4.51
N VAL A 45 -9.27 -6.69 -5.47
CA VAL A 45 -7.95 -7.09 -5.98
C VAL A 45 -7.76 -6.41 -7.35
N THR A 46 -6.59 -5.84 -7.59
CA THR A 46 -6.29 -5.23 -8.90
C THR A 46 -6.33 -6.28 -10.01
N ASP A 47 -6.88 -5.95 -11.18
CA ASP A 47 -7.00 -6.88 -12.31
C ASP A 47 -5.67 -7.13 -13.05
N ALA A 48 -4.64 -6.35 -12.74
CA ALA A 48 -3.26 -6.54 -13.17
C ALA A 48 -2.29 -6.15 -12.03
N PRO A 49 -1.08 -6.74 -11.98
CA PRO A 49 -0.07 -6.36 -11.00
C PRO A 49 0.28 -4.88 -11.15
N LEU A 50 0.48 -4.15 -10.05
CA LEU A 50 0.77 -2.71 -10.15
C LEU A 50 2.16 -2.40 -10.72
N GLU A 51 3.07 -3.38 -10.70
CA GLU A 51 4.45 -3.26 -11.21
C GLU A 51 5.18 -2.06 -10.62
N ILE A 52 5.20 -1.98 -9.29
CA ILE A 52 5.90 -0.93 -8.56
C ILE A 52 7.39 -0.99 -8.86
N LYS A 53 7.98 0.17 -9.17
CA LYS A 53 9.42 0.36 -9.31
C LYS A 53 9.86 1.51 -8.43
N THR A 54 10.96 1.35 -7.73
CA THR A 54 11.59 2.35 -6.87
C THR A 54 13.02 2.61 -7.36
N TRP A 55 13.49 3.85 -7.27
CA TRP A 55 14.89 4.18 -7.51
C TRP A 55 15.29 5.47 -6.78
N PHE A 56 16.57 5.57 -6.47
CA PHE A 56 17.15 6.79 -5.90
C PHE A 56 17.59 7.74 -7.01
N ASP A 57 17.21 9.02 -6.92
CA ASP A 57 17.76 10.07 -7.77
C ASP A 57 18.90 10.82 -7.06
N PRO A 58 20.17 10.56 -7.42
CA PRO A 58 21.32 11.20 -6.78
C PRO A 58 21.43 12.70 -7.07
N LYS A 59 20.74 13.22 -8.10
CA LYS A 59 20.78 14.65 -8.44
C LYS A 59 19.92 15.49 -7.50
N CYS A 60 18.81 14.93 -7.01
CA CYS A 60 17.91 15.63 -6.09
C CYS A 60 17.92 15.06 -4.67
N GLY A 61 18.62 13.94 -4.43
CA GLY A 61 18.74 13.31 -3.12
C GLY A 61 17.43 12.72 -2.60
N LYS A 62 16.51 12.35 -3.50
CA LYS A 62 15.18 11.83 -3.17
C LYS A 62 15.00 10.43 -3.71
N SER A 63 14.28 9.60 -2.95
CA SER A 63 13.66 8.41 -3.54
C SER A 63 12.48 8.81 -4.39
N THR A 64 12.32 8.12 -5.52
CA THR A 64 11.17 8.23 -6.40
C THR A 64 10.84 6.86 -6.99
N GLY A 65 9.79 6.79 -7.80
CA GLY A 65 9.40 5.54 -8.44
C GLY A 65 8.28 5.70 -9.44
N SER A 66 7.68 4.58 -9.82
CA SER A 66 6.54 4.52 -10.73
C SER A 66 5.58 3.39 -10.40
N VAL A 67 4.31 3.60 -10.72
CA VAL A 67 3.27 2.57 -10.78
C VAL A 67 3.06 2.22 -12.26
N GLY A 68 3.34 0.98 -12.66
CA GLY A 68 3.21 0.55 -14.06
C GLY A 68 1.75 0.54 -14.53
N ASN A 69 0.92 -0.25 -13.85
CA ASN A 69 -0.50 -0.45 -14.21
C ASN A 69 -1.43 0.42 -13.33
N SER A 70 -1.23 1.74 -13.36
CA SER A 70 -2.00 2.69 -12.55
C SER A 70 -3.51 2.70 -12.86
N ASP A 71 -3.90 2.35 -14.07
CA ASP A 71 -5.29 2.18 -14.48
C ASP A 71 -5.98 1.01 -13.75
N SER A 72 -5.25 -0.07 -13.49
CA SER A 72 -5.73 -1.21 -12.69
C SER A 72 -6.02 -0.80 -11.25
N LEU A 73 -5.14 0.02 -10.65
CA LEU A 73 -5.39 0.62 -9.34
C LEU A 73 -6.67 1.45 -9.35
N LEU A 74 -6.83 2.35 -10.33
CA LEU A 74 -8.01 3.22 -10.40
C LEU A 74 -9.31 2.42 -10.58
N ARG A 75 -9.31 1.35 -11.40
CA ARG A 75 -10.49 0.47 -11.54
C ARG A 75 -10.85 -0.24 -10.24
N ALA A 76 -9.86 -0.73 -9.48
CA ALA A 76 -10.10 -1.38 -8.19
C ALA A 76 -10.69 -0.39 -7.16
N VAL A 77 -10.16 0.84 -7.11
CA VAL A 77 -10.70 1.90 -6.24
C VAL A 77 -12.10 2.32 -6.68
N ASP A 78 -12.34 2.48 -7.98
CA ASP A 78 -13.65 2.84 -8.55
C ASP A 78 -14.72 1.82 -8.16
N ALA A 79 -14.39 0.52 -8.22
CA ALA A 79 -15.29 -0.54 -7.78
C ALA A 79 -15.69 -0.38 -6.30
N LEU A 80 -14.73 -0.11 -5.42
CA LEU A 80 -15.01 0.08 -3.98
C LEU A 80 -15.86 1.33 -3.74
N VAL A 81 -15.53 2.44 -4.39
CA VAL A 81 -16.23 3.72 -4.20
C VAL A 81 -17.66 3.63 -4.75
N ASN A 82 -17.83 3.18 -5.99
CA ASN A 82 -19.12 3.23 -6.68
C ASN A 82 -20.03 2.05 -6.37
N GLN A 83 -19.48 0.88 -6.04
CA GLN A 83 -20.28 -0.33 -5.80
C GLN A 83 -20.46 -0.62 -4.30
N ALA A 84 -19.43 -0.39 -3.49
CA ALA A 84 -19.46 -0.63 -2.05
C ALA A 84 -19.67 0.65 -1.21
N GLY A 85 -19.63 1.83 -1.82
CA GLY A 85 -19.92 3.10 -1.14
C GLY A 85 -18.83 3.59 -0.19
N VAL A 86 -17.60 3.07 -0.31
CA VAL A 86 -16.51 3.45 0.60
C VAL A 86 -16.10 4.90 0.39
N ASN A 87 -15.67 5.55 1.48
CA ASN A 87 -15.30 6.97 1.48
C ASN A 87 -13.85 7.22 1.94
N ALA A 88 -13.08 6.15 2.16
CA ALA A 88 -11.64 6.13 2.28
C ALA A 88 -11.10 4.78 1.78
N VAL A 89 -9.86 4.75 1.30
CA VAL A 89 -9.23 3.49 0.84
C VAL A 89 -7.83 3.30 1.40
N ALA A 90 -7.50 2.05 1.72
CA ALA A 90 -6.14 1.61 2.00
C ALA A 90 -5.65 0.72 0.85
N VAL A 91 -4.43 0.96 0.36
CA VAL A 91 -3.82 0.19 -0.74
C VAL A 91 -2.64 -0.59 -0.22
N VAL A 92 -2.68 -1.91 -0.38
CA VAL A 92 -1.53 -2.78 -0.15
C VAL A 92 -0.97 -3.17 -1.52
N ALA A 93 0.24 -2.71 -1.84
CA ALA A 93 0.88 -2.94 -3.13
C ALA A 93 2.13 -3.82 -2.99
N ARG A 94 2.44 -4.66 -3.99
CA ARG A 94 3.69 -5.41 -4.01
C ARG A 94 4.82 -4.46 -4.42
N PHE A 95 5.72 -4.19 -3.48
CA PHE A 95 6.94 -3.44 -3.77
C PHE A 95 8.04 -4.40 -4.19
N PRO A 96 9.06 -3.97 -4.96
CA PRO A 96 10.23 -4.80 -5.18
C PRO A 96 10.89 -5.15 -3.84
N ASP A 97 11.49 -6.34 -3.75
CA ASP A 97 12.27 -6.71 -2.57
C ASP A 97 13.52 -5.83 -2.49
N ASP A 98 13.85 -5.34 -1.29
CA ASP A 98 15.01 -4.47 -1.09
C ASP A 98 16.31 -5.22 -1.43
N ASP A 99 17.23 -4.53 -2.12
CA ASP A 99 18.63 -4.96 -2.12
C ASP A 99 19.18 -4.75 -0.69
N PRO A 100 19.79 -5.76 -0.05
CA PRO A 100 20.18 -5.70 1.36
C PRO A 100 21.13 -4.53 1.67
N GLU A 101 21.96 -4.11 0.70
CA GLU A 101 22.88 -2.98 0.85
C GLU A 101 22.17 -1.62 0.99
N ASP A 102 21.02 -1.44 0.34
CA ASP A 102 20.22 -0.22 0.40
C ASP A 102 19.35 -0.17 1.67
N SER A 103 18.85 -1.33 2.12
CA SER A 103 18.06 -1.47 3.37
C SER A 103 18.89 -1.15 4.62
N ASP A 104 20.16 -1.59 4.69
CA ASP A 104 21.01 -1.36 5.86
C ASP A 104 21.39 0.11 6.04
N CYS A 105 21.62 0.86 4.96
CA CYS A 105 21.89 2.29 5.02
C CYS A 105 20.70 3.08 5.60
N TYR A 106 19.47 2.77 5.19
CA TYR A 106 18.26 3.40 5.75
C TYR A 106 18.05 3.05 7.23
N ARG A 107 18.22 1.78 7.61
CA ARG A 107 18.05 1.30 9.00
C ARG A 107 19.03 1.95 9.97
N GLU A 108 20.23 2.31 9.50
CA GLU A 108 21.23 3.05 10.28
C GLU A 108 21.00 4.57 10.32
N GLY A 109 19.93 5.07 9.69
CA GLY A 109 19.63 6.51 9.60
C GLY A 109 20.55 7.26 8.64
N LYS A 110 21.27 6.55 7.76
CA LYS A 110 22.24 7.10 6.80
C LYS A 110 21.70 7.14 5.36
N GLY A 111 20.59 6.44 5.10
CA GLY A 111 19.93 6.36 3.79
C GLY A 111 18.59 7.09 3.73
N VAL A 112 18.04 7.20 2.53
CA VAL A 112 16.72 7.81 2.25
C VAL A 112 15.68 6.70 2.15
N ASP A 113 14.45 6.94 2.66
CA ASP A 113 13.34 6.00 2.52
C ASP A 113 13.01 5.79 1.03
N LEU A 114 13.34 4.59 0.52
CA LEU A 114 13.14 4.26 -0.88
C LEU A 114 11.67 4.06 -1.26
N LEU A 115 10.79 3.78 -0.29
CA LEU A 115 9.39 3.45 -0.51
C LEU A 115 8.51 4.72 -0.56
N ALA A 116 8.88 5.73 0.24
CA ALA A 116 8.13 6.98 0.40
C ALA A 116 7.80 7.70 -0.92
N GLY A 117 8.65 7.58 -1.95
CA GLY A 117 8.43 8.19 -3.26
C GLY A 117 7.21 7.61 -4.00
N VAL A 118 7.08 6.28 -4.03
CA VAL A 118 5.95 5.60 -4.70
C VAL A 118 4.67 5.73 -3.90
N GLU A 119 4.78 5.63 -2.59
CA GLU A 119 3.67 5.84 -1.67
C GLU A 119 2.94 7.17 -1.91
N ALA A 120 3.71 8.25 -2.10
CA ALA A 120 3.17 9.56 -2.44
C ALA A 120 2.47 9.56 -3.82
N ILE A 121 2.97 8.80 -4.79
CA ILE A 121 2.34 8.67 -6.13
C ILE A 121 0.99 7.96 -6.02
N ILE A 122 0.92 6.83 -5.32
CA ILE A 122 -0.31 6.05 -5.14
C ILE A 122 -1.39 6.91 -4.47
N SER A 123 -1.06 7.53 -3.34
CA SER A 123 -1.99 8.39 -2.61
C SER A 123 -2.42 9.60 -3.46
N HIS A 124 -1.50 10.22 -4.19
CA HIS A 124 -1.82 11.34 -5.06
C HIS A 124 -2.79 10.96 -6.19
N LEU A 125 -2.60 9.82 -6.85
CA LEU A 125 -3.48 9.35 -7.92
C LEU A 125 -4.92 9.20 -7.43
N ILE A 126 -5.10 8.54 -6.29
CA ILE A 126 -6.42 8.26 -5.71
C ILE A 126 -7.11 9.53 -5.25
N VAL A 127 -6.41 10.36 -4.47
CA VAL A 127 -6.96 11.62 -3.95
C VAL A 127 -7.30 12.57 -5.11
N LYS A 128 -6.50 12.57 -6.17
CA LYS A 128 -6.75 13.41 -7.35
C LYS A 128 -8.01 12.96 -8.09
N GLU A 129 -8.22 11.67 -8.30
CA GLU A 129 -9.34 11.14 -9.09
C GLU A 129 -10.64 11.09 -8.29
N PHE A 130 -10.62 10.47 -7.11
CA PHE A 130 -11.84 10.13 -6.36
C PHE A 130 -12.18 11.10 -5.23
N LYS A 131 -11.27 12.00 -4.87
CA LYS A 131 -11.44 13.00 -3.78
C LYS A 131 -11.69 12.37 -2.40
N ILE A 132 -11.26 11.14 -2.18
CA ILE A 132 -11.32 10.45 -0.89
C ILE A 132 -9.92 10.32 -0.26
N PRO A 133 -9.80 10.19 1.07
CA PRO A 133 -8.55 9.85 1.72
C PRO A 133 -8.00 8.51 1.23
N ALA A 134 -6.68 8.46 1.04
CA ALA A 134 -5.95 7.25 0.70
C ALA A 134 -4.85 6.99 1.74
N ALA A 135 -4.70 5.73 2.13
CA ALA A 135 -3.55 5.22 2.85
C ALA A 135 -2.88 4.14 2.00
N HIS A 136 -1.62 3.87 2.27
CA HIS A 136 -0.82 2.90 1.51
C HIS A 136 0.03 2.06 2.46
N ALA A 137 0.32 0.83 2.06
CA ALA A 137 1.20 -0.08 2.77
C ALA A 137 2.00 -0.91 1.75
N PRO A 138 3.34 -0.96 1.87
CA PRO A 138 4.15 -1.84 1.06
C PRO A 138 4.02 -3.28 1.55
N ALA A 139 3.69 -4.20 0.64
CA ALA A 139 3.86 -5.64 0.83
C ALA A 139 5.26 -6.01 0.34
N VAL A 140 6.12 -6.39 1.28
CA VAL A 140 7.49 -6.87 1.07
C VAL A 140 7.63 -8.26 1.66
N LEU A 141 8.50 -9.10 1.09
CA LEU A 141 8.80 -10.38 1.71
C LEU A 141 9.55 -10.16 3.04
N PRO A 142 9.27 -10.97 4.07
CA PRO A 142 10.03 -10.90 5.30
C PRO A 142 11.50 -11.21 5.03
N LEU A 143 12.39 -10.35 5.52
CA LEU A 143 13.83 -10.60 5.49
C LEU A 143 14.16 -11.94 6.17
N PRO A 144 15.15 -12.68 5.67
CA PRO A 144 15.63 -13.88 6.34
C PRO A 144 16.06 -13.56 7.78
N LEU A 145 15.72 -14.44 8.73
CA LEU A 145 16.09 -14.28 10.13
C LEU A 145 17.61 -14.15 10.25
N SER A 146 18.08 -13.10 10.94
CA SER A 146 19.49 -12.98 11.26
C SER A 146 19.87 -14.09 12.27
N PRO A 147 20.96 -14.85 12.04
CA PRO A 147 21.39 -15.91 12.94
C PRO A 147 21.93 -15.39 14.30
N SER A 148 21.93 -14.08 14.52
CA SER A 148 22.46 -13.40 15.70
C SER A 148 21.41 -13.00 16.73
N VAL A 149 20.13 -13.32 16.50
CA VAL A 149 19.07 -13.11 17.51
C VAL A 149 18.73 -14.47 18.14
N SER A 150 19.31 -14.70 19.32
CA SER A 150 18.93 -15.78 20.26
C SER A 150 17.94 -15.26 21.29
#